data_AF-A0A538D9D0-F1
#
_entry.id   AF-A0A538D9D0-F1
#
_cell.length_a   1.000
_cell.length_b   1.000
_cell.length_c   1.000
_cell.angle_alpha   90.00
_cell.angle_beta   90.00
_cell.angle_gamma   90.00
#
_symmetry.space_group_name_H-M   'P 1'
#
loop_
_entity.id
_entity.type
_entity.pdbx_description
1 polymer ?
#
loop_
_entity_poly.entity_id
_entity_poly.type
_entity_poly.pdbx_seq_one_letter_code
_entity_poly.pdbx_strand_id
1 'polypeptide(L)'
;MSSEGLHEARDLLDEATVDRHRAVASLIEELEATDWYDQRVHATRDPELASILAHNRDDEKEHAAMTLEWIRRQDPALDRQLRLYLFTDGPITSVETDGGAATLVPRSHSLDIGSLRSDA
;
A
#
# COMPACT_ATOMS: atom_id res chain seq x y z
N MET A 1 10.18 5.77 20.88
CA MET A 1 9.36 4.56 20.70
C MET A 1 8.10 4.74 21.54
N SER A 2 7.12 5.44 20.98
CA SER A 2 5.83 5.70 21.63
C SER A 2 4.89 4.54 21.31
N SER A 3 4.59 3.77 22.36
CA SER A 3 3.66 2.63 22.52
C SER A 3 3.88 1.37 21.67
N GLU A 4 4.61 0.41 22.23
CA GLU A 4 4.57 -1.01 21.83
C GLU A 4 3.26 -1.72 22.29
N GLY A 5 2.10 -1.06 22.20
CA GLY A 5 0.83 -1.67 22.63
C GLY A 5 -0.37 -0.73 22.70
N LEU A 6 -1.39 -1.13 23.47
CA LEU A 6 -2.63 -0.36 23.66
C LEU A 6 -2.37 0.94 24.44
N HIS A 7 -3.01 2.02 24.01
CA HIS A 7 -2.96 3.31 24.71
C HIS A 7 -3.99 3.46 25.84
N GLU A 8 -4.98 2.56 25.88
CA GLU A 8 -6.05 2.53 26.88
C GLU A 8 -6.09 1.16 27.55
N ALA A 9 -6.66 1.10 28.75
CA ALA A 9 -6.80 -0.15 29.49
C ALA A 9 -7.64 -1.16 28.70
N ARG A 10 -7.16 -2.42 28.64
CA ARG A 10 -7.75 -3.47 27.79
C ARG A 10 -9.23 -3.74 28.10
N ASP A 11 -9.63 -3.63 29.36
CA ASP A 11 -11.00 -3.82 29.84
C ASP A 11 -11.98 -2.74 29.34
N LEU A 12 -11.47 -1.60 28.85
CA LEU A 12 -12.27 -0.53 28.25
C LEU A 12 -12.50 -0.71 26.74
N LEU A 13 -11.82 -1.67 26.10
CA LEU A 13 -11.84 -1.86 24.66
C LEU A 13 -12.71 -3.06 24.26
N ASP A 14 -13.53 -2.88 23.23
CA ASP A 14 -14.23 -3.98 22.58
C ASP A 14 -13.27 -4.84 21.73
N GLU A 15 -13.65 -6.10 21.48
CA GLU A 15 -12.81 -7.02 20.70
C GLU A 15 -12.52 -6.49 19.30
N ALA A 16 -13.47 -5.80 18.66
CA ALA A 16 -13.30 -5.27 17.33
C ALA A 16 -12.21 -4.18 17.28
N THR A 17 -12.11 -3.34 18.31
CA THR A 17 -11.05 -2.33 18.45
C THR A 17 -9.70 -2.98 18.68
N VAL A 18 -9.65 -4.04 19.48
CA VAL A 18 -8.41 -4.78 19.72
C VAL A 18 -7.97 -5.52 18.44
N ASP A 19 -8.87 -6.11 17.68
CA ASP A 19 -8.56 -6.74 16.38
C ASP A 19 -8.07 -5.71 15.36
N ARG A 20 -8.70 -4.52 15.29
CA ARG A 20 -8.19 -3.43 14.45
C ARG A 20 -6.81 -2.97 14.91
N HIS A 21 -6.55 -2.88 16.21
CA HIS A 21 -5.22 -2.56 16.73
C HIS A 21 -4.18 -3.59 16.31
N ARG A 22 -4.49 -4.90 16.39
CA ARG A 22 -3.61 -5.97 15.92
C ARG A 22 -3.26 -5.77 14.44
N ALA A 23 -4.27 -5.57 13.59
CA ALA A 23 -4.05 -5.36 12.16
C ALA A 23 -3.24 -4.08 11.86
N VAL A 24 -3.51 -2.98 12.57
CA VAL A 24 -2.76 -1.72 12.40
C VAL A 24 -1.31 -1.88 12.83
N ALA A 25 -1.05 -2.54 13.97
CA ALA A 25 0.30 -2.80 14.45
C ALA A 25 1.08 -3.67 13.45
N SER A 26 0.47 -4.76 12.96
CA SER A 26 1.08 -5.59 11.93
C SER A 26 1.36 -4.82 10.64
N LEU A 27 0.42 -3.99 10.16
CA LEU A 27 0.67 -3.14 8.99
C LEU A 27 1.85 -2.17 9.20
N ILE A 28 1.99 -1.59 10.41
CA ILE A 28 3.12 -0.72 10.74
C ILE A 28 4.43 -1.52 10.68
N GLU A 29 4.47 -2.71 11.29
CA GLU A 29 5.64 -3.59 11.30
C GLU A 29 6.08 -3.97 9.88
N GLU A 30 5.16 -4.31 8.98
CA GLU A 30 5.49 -4.64 7.58
C GLU A 30 6.06 -3.44 6.80
N LEU A 31 5.54 -2.23 7.06
CA LEU A 31 6.05 -1.01 6.44
C LEU A 31 7.42 -0.62 6.99
N GLU A 32 7.66 -0.79 8.29
CA GLU A 32 8.97 -0.62 8.92
C GLU A 32 9.98 -1.64 8.38
N ALA A 33 9.59 -2.91 8.25
CA ALA A 33 10.44 -3.94 7.66
C ALA A 33 10.80 -3.62 6.21
N THR A 34 9.82 -3.16 5.41
CA THR A 34 10.05 -2.70 4.03
C THR A 34 11.11 -1.59 3.99
N ASP A 35 10.99 -0.55 4.81
CA ASP A 35 11.96 0.55 4.89
C ASP A 35 13.35 0.06 5.33
N TRP A 36 13.41 -0.73 6.41
CA TRP A 36 14.68 -1.24 6.93
C TRP A 36 15.41 -2.13 5.93
N TYR A 37 14.69 -3.01 5.23
CA TYR A 37 15.31 -3.83 4.19
C TYR A 37 15.80 -2.96 3.03
N ASP A 38 15.05 -1.95 2.60
CA ASP A 38 15.47 -1.06 1.51
C ASP A 38 16.79 -0.34 1.84
N GLN A 39 16.90 0.20 3.06
CA GLN A 39 18.13 0.81 3.56
C GLN A 39 19.30 -0.19 3.56
N ARG A 40 19.08 -1.43 4.00
CA ARG A 40 20.12 -2.46 4.08
C ARG A 40 20.55 -2.95 2.70
N VAL A 41 19.63 -3.09 1.75
CA VAL A 41 19.91 -3.43 0.35
C VAL A 41 20.87 -2.40 -0.26
N HIS A 42 20.62 -1.11 0.00
CA HIS A 42 21.48 -0.03 -0.53
C HIS A 42 22.81 0.14 0.22
N ALA A 43 22.91 -0.32 1.47
CA ALA A 43 24.11 -0.18 2.28
C ALA A 43 25.08 -1.37 2.20
N THR A 44 24.57 -2.58 1.93
CA THR A 44 25.40 -3.79 1.91
C THR A 44 26.34 -3.83 0.70
N ARG A 45 27.51 -4.45 0.89
CA ARG A 45 28.49 -4.72 -0.17
C ARG A 45 28.45 -6.17 -0.67
N ASP A 46 27.69 -7.03 0.00
CA ASP A 46 27.54 -8.43 -0.35
C ASP A 46 26.32 -8.61 -1.26
N PRO A 47 26.49 -9.03 -2.53
CA PRO A 47 25.40 -9.17 -3.50
C PRO A 47 24.45 -10.34 -3.19
N GLU A 48 24.92 -11.39 -2.51
CA GLU A 48 24.06 -12.51 -2.12
C GLU A 48 23.13 -12.06 -0.99
N LEU A 49 23.67 -11.37 0.02
CA LEU A 49 22.86 -10.77 1.07
C LEU A 49 21.88 -9.73 0.52
N ALA A 50 22.31 -8.86 -0.41
CA ALA A 50 21.42 -7.89 -1.05
C ALA A 50 20.21 -8.56 -1.72
N SER A 51 20.42 -9.72 -2.35
CA SER A 51 19.37 -10.46 -3.04
C SER A 51 18.36 -11.05 -2.05
N ILE A 52 18.81 -11.59 -0.93
CA ILE A 52 17.93 -12.09 0.15
C ILE A 52 17.11 -10.95 0.75
N LEU A 53 17.76 -9.83 1.08
CA LEU A 53 17.07 -8.69 1.69
C LEU A 53 16.06 -8.05 0.74
N ALA A 54 16.36 -7.98 -0.56
CA ALA A 54 15.43 -7.47 -1.56
C ALA A 54 14.22 -8.39 -1.76
N HIS A 55 14.42 -9.72 -1.72
CA HIS A 55 13.32 -10.68 -1.75
C HIS A 55 12.40 -10.50 -0.53
N ASN A 56 12.96 -10.51 0.68
CA ASN A 56 12.18 -10.32 1.90
C ASN A 56 11.42 -8.98 1.88
N ARG A 57 12.08 -7.88 1.49
CA ARG A 57 11.46 -6.55 1.34
C ARG A 57 10.20 -6.58 0.48
N ASP A 58 10.25 -7.32 -0.63
CA ASP A 58 9.15 -7.35 -1.59
C ASP A 58 8.01 -8.26 -1.11
N ASP A 59 8.31 -9.31 -0.33
CA ASP A 59 7.30 -10.14 0.35
C ASP A 59 6.55 -9.33 1.43
N GLU A 60 7.22 -8.48 2.21
CA GLU A 60 6.54 -7.67 3.24
C GLU A 60 5.53 -6.69 2.63
N LYS A 61 5.72 -6.28 1.36
CA LYS A 61 4.72 -5.46 0.63
C LYS A 61 3.44 -6.22 0.36
N GLU A 62 3.53 -7.53 0.12
CA GLU A 62 2.35 -8.41 0.03
C GLU A 62 1.64 -8.49 1.38
N HIS A 63 2.38 -8.73 2.47
CA HIS A 63 1.82 -8.78 3.82
C HIS A 63 1.13 -7.46 4.22
N ALA A 64 1.75 -6.32 3.91
CA ALA A 64 1.18 -5.01 4.11
C ALA A 64 -0.12 -4.83 3.31
N ALA A 65 -0.13 -5.21 2.03
CA ALA A 65 -1.32 -5.09 1.17
C ALA A 65 -2.48 -5.97 1.65
N MET A 66 -2.20 -7.21 2.05
CA MET A 66 -3.20 -8.14 2.60
C MET A 66 -3.83 -7.59 3.88
N THR A 67 -3.00 -7.08 4.79
CA THR A 67 -3.44 -6.53 6.07
C THR A 67 -4.25 -5.24 5.87
N LEU A 68 -3.78 -4.33 5.00
CA LEU A 68 -4.49 -3.10 4.65
C LEU A 68 -5.88 -3.39 4.06
N GLU A 69 -5.99 -4.41 3.19
CA GLU A 69 -7.29 -4.82 2.63
C GLU A 69 -8.25 -5.33 3.70
N TRP A 70 -7.77 -6.07 4.71
CA TRP A 70 -8.61 -6.46 5.83
C TRP A 70 -9.11 -5.23 6.61
N ILE A 71 -8.23 -4.28 6.92
CA ILE A 71 -8.59 -3.03 7.62
C ILE A 71 -9.64 -2.24 6.81
N ARG A 72 -9.45 -2.10 5.49
CA ARG A 72 -10.40 -1.44 4.58
C ARG A 72 -11.80 -2.04 4.69
N ARG A 73 -11.91 -3.37 4.79
CA ARG A 73 -13.22 -4.05 4.94
C ARG A 73 -13.89 -3.79 6.29
N GLN A 74 -13.12 -3.44 7.33
CA GLN A 74 -13.64 -3.15 8.67
C GLN A 74 -13.94 -1.67 8.90
N ASP A 75 -13.40 -0.76 8.08
CA ASP A 75 -13.50 0.69 8.27
C ASP A 75 -14.08 1.39 7.01
N PRO A 76 -15.39 1.70 6.99
CA PRO A 76 -16.03 2.39 5.87
C PRO A 76 -15.49 3.80 5.60
N ALA A 77 -14.92 4.48 6.61
CA ALA A 77 -14.34 5.80 6.40
C ALA A 77 -12.99 5.68 5.68
N LEU A 78 -12.15 4.73 6.10
CA LEU A 78 -10.91 4.42 5.41
C LEU A 78 -11.17 3.93 3.97
N ASP A 79 -12.17 3.08 3.74
CA ASP A 79 -12.54 2.62 2.39
C ASP A 79 -12.83 3.78 1.44
N ARG A 80 -13.58 4.79 1.90
CA ARG A 80 -13.85 6.00 1.08
C ARG A 80 -12.58 6.74 0.72
N GLN A 81 -11.65 6.89 1.66
CA GLN A 81 -10.37 7.57 1.41
C GLN A 81 -9.50 6.76 0.46
N LEU A 82 -9.35 5.45 0.67
CA LEU A 82 -8.53 4.60 -0.20
C LEU A 82 -9.06 4.59 -1.64
N ARG A 83 -10.39 4.57 -1.84
CA ARG A 83 -10.99 4.67 -3.19
C ARG A 83 -10.82 6.03 -3.84
N LEU A 84 -10.78 7.09 -3.04
CA LEU A 84 -10.56 8.44 -3.55
C LEU A 84 -9.13 8.57 -4.10
N TYR A 85 -8.14 8.05 -3.38
CA TYR A 85 -6.73 8.33 -3.65
C TYR A 85 -5.96 7.25 -4.41
N LEU A 86 -6.29 5.97 -4.22
CA LEU A 86 -5.51 4.90 -4.86
C LEU A 86 -5.83 4.79 -6.35
N PHE A 87 -4.80 4.49 -7.14
CA PHE A 87 -4.89 4.28 -8.59
C PHE A 87 -5.35 5.52 -9.39
N THR A 88 -5.14 6.71 -8.86
CA THR A 88 -5.34 7.99 -9.58
C THR A 88 -4.01 8.51 -10.16
N ASP A 89 -4.10 9.25 -11.26
CA ASP A 89 -2.98 10.00 -11.84
C ASP A 89 -3.08 11.51 -11.43
N GLY A 90 -1.95 12.23 -11.41
CA GLY A 90 -1.90 13.66 -11.07
C GLY A 90 -1.49 13.96 -9.62
N PRO A 91 -1.50 15.24 -9.18
CA PRO A 91 -1.11 15.61 -7.82
C PRO A 91 -2.06 14.99 -6.77
N ILE A 92 -1.51 14.25 -5.80
CA ILE A 92 -2.31 13.52 -4.79
C ILE A 92 -3.23 14.47 -4.01
N THR A 93 -2.74 15.66 -3.65
CA THR A 93 -3.49 16.63 -2.83
C THR A 93 -4.59 17.38 -3.60
N SER A 94 -4.68 17.24 -4.93
CA SER A 94 -5.75 17.88 -5.72
C SER A 94 -6.98 16.99 -5.90
N VAL A 95 -6.95 15.72 -5.47
CA VAL A 95 -8.05 14.78 -5.71
C VAL A 95 -9.33 15.17 -4.93
N GLU A 96 -9.20 15.88 -3.81
CA GLU A 96 -10.34 16.30 -2.99
C GLU A 96 -11.19 17.41 -3.64
N THR A 97 -10.64 18.20 -4.57
CA THR A 97 -11.33 19.38 -5.12
C THR A 97 -12.30 19.06 -6.26
N ASP A 98 -12.19 17.87 -6.87
CA ASP A 98 -12.93 17.52 -8.08
C ASP A 98 -14.23 16.75 -7.82
N GLY A 99 -14.69 16.70 -6.57
CA GLY A 99 -16.03 16.21 -6.25
C GLY A 99 -16.23 14.71 -6.52
N GLY A 100 -15.32 13.85 -6.04
CA GLY A 100 -15.63 12.50 -5.56
C GLY A 100 -16.39 11.53 -6.48
N ALA A 101 -16.43 11.76 -7.80
CA ALA A 101 -16.92 10.81 -8.78
C ALA A 101 -15.73 10.37 -9.64
N ALA A 102 -14.84 9.56 -9.06
CA ALA A 102 -13.88 8.81 -9.84
C ALA A 102 -14.64 7.78 -10.70
N THR A 103 -15.18 8.23 -11.84
CA THR A 103 -15.49 7.34 -12.94
C THR A 103 -14.19 6.67 -13.34
N LEU A 104 -14.08 5.37 -13.03
CA LEU A 104 -13.05 4.49 -13.56
C LEU A 104 -13.14 4.53 -15.09
N VAL A 105 -12.36 5.40 -15.73
CA VAL A 105 -12.23 5.37 -17.19
C VAL A 105 -11.35 4.17 -17.52
N PRO A 106 -11.84 3.15 -18.25
CA PRO A 106 -11.00 2.04 -18.66
C PRO A 106 -9.97 2.58 -19.65
N ARG A 107 -8.68 2.30 -19.42
CA ARG A 107 -7.63 2.59 -20.39
C ARG A 107 -7.91 1.82 -21.68
N SER A 108 -8.43 2.49 -22.71
CA SER A 108 -8.45 1.93 -24.06
C SER A 108 -7.04 2.02 -24.64
N HIS A 109 -6.29 0.94 -24.54
CA HIS A 109 -5.10 0.76 -25.37
C HIS A 109 -5.56 0.51 -26.81
N SER A 110 -5.76 1.60 -27.56
CA SER A 110 -5.86 1.55 -29.02
C SER A 110 -4.46 1.18 -29.55
N LEU A 111 -4.27 -0.09 -29.86
CA LEU A 111 -3.09 -0.57 -30.59
C LEU A 111 -3.17 -0.04 -32.02
N ASP A 112 -2.39 1.00 -32.30
CA ASP A 112 -2.23 1.57 -33.64
C ASP A 112 -1.31 0.66 -34.47
N ILE A 113 -1.84 -0.49 -34.89
CA ILE A 113 -1.18 -1.39 -35.85
C ILE A 113 -1.62 -0.92 -37.25
N GLY A 114 -0.86 0.01 -37.83
CA GLY A 114 -1.31 0.62 -39.08
C GLY A 114 -0.35 1.53 -39.82
N SER A 115 0.97 1.28 -39.84
CA SER A 115 1.83 1.91 -40.85
C SER A 115 2.99 1.02 -41.28
N LEU A 116 2.66 -0.03 -42.03
CA LEU A 116 3.59 -0.73 -42.91
C LEU A 116 2.88 -1.07 -44.22
N ARG A 117 2.92 -0.12 -45.16
CA ARG A 117 2.75 -0.32 -46.61
C ARG A 117 3.68 0.69 -47.28
N SER A 118 4.88 0.27 -47.69
CA SER A 118 5.21 -0.31 -48.99
C SER A 118 5.60 0.79 -49.99
N ASP A 119 6.89 1.14 -50.01
CA ASP A 119 7.47 1.82 -51.16
C ASP A 119 8.03 0.75 -52.11
N ALA A 120 7.44 0.74 -53.30
CA ALA A 120 7.96 0.13 -54.51
C ALA A 120 8.92 1.12 -55.20
#